data_AF-P68806-F1
#
_entry.id   AF-P68806-F1
#
_cell.length_a   1.000
_cell.length_b   1.000
_cell.length_c   1.000
_cell.angle_alpha   90.00
_cell.angle_beta   90.00
_cell.angle_gamma   90.00
#
_symmetry.space_group_name_H-M   'P 1'
#
loop_
_entity.id
_entity.type
_entity.pdbx_description
1 polymer ?
#
loop_
_entity_poly.entity_id
_entity_poly.type
_entity_poly.pdbx_seq_one_letter_code
_entity_poly.pdbx_strand_id
1 'polypeptide(L)'
;MLKEFKEFALKGNVLDLAIAVVMGAAFNKIISSLVENIIMPLIGKIFGSVDFAKEWSFWGIKYGLFIQSVIDFIIIAFALFIFVKIANTLMKKEEAEEEAVVEENVVLLTEIRDLLREKK
;
A
#
# COMPACT_ATOMS: atom_id res chain seq x y z
N MET A 1 14.00 37.90 11.75
CA MET A 1 12.95 37.62 10.75
C MET A 1 13.28 36.42 9.85
N LEU A 2 14.05 36.56 8.75
CA LEU A 2 14.29 35.43 7.82
C LEU A 2 15.02 34.22 8.46
N LYS A 3 16.04 34.49 9.30
CA LYS A 3 16.78 33.44 10.02
C LYS A 3 15.91 32.73 11.06
N GLU A 4 15.16 33.50 11.85
CA GLU A 4 14.20 32.97 12.85
C GLU A 4 13.05 32.18 12.21
N PHE A 5 12.53 32.63 11.06
CA PHE A 5 11.53 31.88 10.30
C PHE A 5 12.08 30.53 9.83
N LYS A 6 13.30 30.51 9.28
CA LYS A 6 13.97 29.27 8.88
C LYS A 6 14.16 28.34 10.08
N GLU A 7 14.61 28.86 11.21
CA GLU A 7 14.83 28.05 12.43
C GLU A 7 13.52 27.55 13.07
N PHE A 8 12.44 28.32 12.99
CA PHE A 8 11.11 27.91 13.42
C PHE A 8 10.46 26.89 12.47
N ALA A 9 10.51 27.14 11.16
CA ALA A 9 9.93 26.27 10.13
C ALA A 9 10.71 24.96 9.96
N LEU A 10 12.03 24.96 10.21
CA LEU A 10 12.89 23.78 10.17
C LEU A 10 12.99 23.04 11.51
N LYS A 11 12.13 23.32 12.50
CA LYS A 11 11.98 22.38 13.62
C LYS A 11 11.56 21.04 13.02
N GLY A 12 12.42 20.03 13.09
CA GLY A 12 12.30 18.76 12.35
C GLY A 12 10.90 18.15 12.35
N ASN A 13 10.19 18.22 13.49
CA ASN A 13 8.81 17.75 13.63
C ASN A 13 7.81 18.33 12.60
N VAL A 14 8.00 19.57 12.14
CA VAL A 14 7.11 20.20 11.13
C VAL A 14 7.39 19.64 9.74
N LEU A 15 8.65 19.36 9.39
CA LEU A 15 9.01 18.78 8.09
C LEU A 15 8.50 17.34 7.97
N ASP A 16 8.68 16.52 9.01
CA ASP A 16 8.18 15.14 9.04
C ASP A 16 6.65 15.11 8.98
N LEU A 17 5.98 16.02 9.70
CA LEU A 17 4.53 16.19 9.64
C LEU A 17 4.08 16.58 8.22
N ALA A 18 4.77 17.53 7.58
CA ALA A 18 4.44 17.95 6.22
C ALA A 18 4.58 16.80 5.22
N ILE A 19 5.67 16.02 5.30
CA ILE A 19 5.89 14.84 4.47
C ILE A 19 4.77 13.81 4.72
N ALA A 20 4.44 13.52 5.98
CA ALA A 20 3.40 12.56 6.35
C ALA A 20 2.01 12.97 5.80
N VAL A 21 1.64 14.25 5.88
CA VAL A 21 0.36 14.76 5.34
C VAL A 21 0.32 14.66 3.81
N VAL A 22 1.40 15.06 3.13
CA VAL A 22 1.49 14.98 1.66
C VAL A 22 1.48 13.54 1.17
N MET A 23 2.28 12.68 1.81
CA MET A 23 2.33 11.25 1.49
C MET A 23 1.02 10.54 1.81
N GLY A 24 0.39 10.87 2.94
CA GLY A 24 -0.92 10.33 3.32
C GLY A 24 -2.01 10.69 2.32
N ALA A 25 -2.05 11.94 1.85
CA ALA A 25 -2.99 12.38 0.81
C ALA A 25 -2.75 11.67 -0.53
N ALA A 26 -1.49 11.54 -0.95
CA ALA A 26 -1.12 10.83 -2.17
C ALA A 26 -1.45 9.33 -2.07
N PHE A 27 -1.14 8.69 -0.95
CA PHE A 27 -1.44 7.29 -0.68
C PHE A 27 -2.95 7.02 -0.68
N ASN A 28 -3.73 7.88 -0.02
CA ASN A 28 -5.19 7.80 -0.04
C ASN A 28 -5.73 7.82 -1.49
N LYS A 29 -5.18 8.68 -2.36
CA LYS A 29 -5.56 8.73 -3.78
C LYS A 29 -5.25 7.41 -4.52
N ILE A 30 -4.15 6.75 -4.20
CA ILE A 30 -3.79 5.44 -4.78
C ILE A 30 -4.81 4.39 -4.34
N ILE A 31 -5.16 4.33 -3.05
CA ILE A 31 -6.15 3.39 -2.52
C ILE A 31 -7.54 3.68 -3.09
N SER A 32 -7.97 4.94 -3.12
CA SER A 32 -9.24 5.33 -3.76
C SER A 32 -9.28 4.92 -5.24
N SER A 33 -8.19 5.14 -5.99
CA SER A 33 -8.11 4.72 -7.39
C SER A 33 -8.17 3.20 -7.56
N LEU A 34 -7.52 2.42 -6.67
CA LEU A 34 -7.61 0.96 -6.65
C LEU A 34 -9.05 0.51 -6.38
N VAL A 35 -9.71 1.15 -5.41
CA VAL A 35 -11.11 0.85 -5.07
C VAL A 35 -12.03 1.18 -6.24
N GLU A 36 -11.99 2.40 -6.76
CA GLU A 36 -12.91 2.90 -7.79
C GLU A 36 -12.71 2.24 -9.15
N ASN A 37 -11.46 2.02 -9.58
CA ASN A 37 -11.16 1.57 -10.94
C ASN A 37 -10.94 0.07 -11.08
N ILE A 38 -10.67 -0.64 -9.98
CA ILE A 38 -10.34 -2.07 -10.02
C ILE A 38 -11.30 -2.85 -9.13
N ILE A 39 -11.35 -2.58 -7.83
CA ILE A 39 -12.13 -3.38 -6.88
C ILE A 39 -13.64 -3.23 -7.11
N MET A 40 -14.16 -2.01 -7.24
CA MET A 40 -15.58 -1.75 -7.47
C MET A 40 -16.11 -2.35 -8.78
N PRO A 41 -15.43 -2.21 -9.94
CA PRO A 41 -15.86 -2.90 -11.16
C PRO A 41 -15.83 -4.43 -11.05
N LEU A 42 -14.85 -4.99 -10.34
CA LEU A 42 -14.77 -6.44 -10.10
C LEU A 42 -15.94 -6.91 -9.21
N ILE A 43 -16.20 -6.21 -8.10
CA ILE A 43 -17.36 -6.47 -7.24
C ILE A 43 -18.65 -6.29 -8.04
N GLY A 44 -18.73 -5.23 -8.86
CA GLY A 44 -19.88 -4.93 -9.71
C GLY A 44 -20.22 -6.04 -10.71
N LYS A 45 -19.20 -6.69 -11.29
CA LYS A 45 -19.39 -7.83 -12.19
C LYS A 45 -19.82 -9.11 -11.47
N ILE A 46 -19.44 -9.29 -10.21
CA ILE A 46 -19.70 -10.52 -9.44
C ILE A 46 -21.03 -10.44 -8.68
N PHE A 47 -21.29 -9.31 -8.01
CA PHE A 47 -22.43 -9.11 -7.11
C PHE A 47 -23.50 -8.17 -7.68
N GLY A 48 -23.22 -7.48 -8.80
CA GLY A 48 -24.07 -6.40 -9.30
C GLY A 48 -23.70 -5.04 -8.72
N SER A 49 -24.44 -3.99 -9.11
CA SER A 49 -24.16 -2.62 -8.69
C SER A 49 -24.33 -2.45 -7.18
N VAL A 50 -23.26 -2.02 -6.50
CA VAL A 50 -23.23 -1.74 -5.05
C VAL A 50 -23.58 -0.26 -4.79
N ASP A 51 -24.75 0.18 -5.23
CA ASP A 51 -25.19 1.58 -5.08
C ASP A 51 -26.43 1.61 -4.17
N PHE A 52 -26.21 1.62 -2.85
CA PHE A 52 -27.28 1.59 -1.83
C PHE A 52 -27.81 2.98 -1.47
N ALA A 53 -27.27 4.05 -2.06
CA ALA A 53 -27.60 5.44 -1.72
C ALA A 53 -29.04 5.85 -2.05
N LYS A 54 -29.66 5.26 -3.08
CA LYS A 54 -30.75 5.94 -3.79
C LYS A 54 -32.15 5.80 -3.21
N GLU A 55 -32.45 4.78 -2.40
CA GLU A 55 -33.86 4.46 -2.13
C GLU A 55 -34.30 4.59 -0.67
N TRP A 56 -33.38 4.75 0.28
CA TRP A 56 -33.71 4.69 1.71
C TRP A 56 -33.75 6.08 2.32
N SER A 57 -34.93 6.70 2.26
CA SER A 57 -35.24 7.98 2.92
C SER A 57 -36.42 7.80 3.87
N PHE A 58 -36.23 8.13 5.14
CA PHE A 58 -37.32 8.17 6.14
C PHE A 58 -37.33 9.56 6.76
N TRP A 59 -38.47 10.26 6.68
CA TRP A 59 -38.64 11.63 7.18
C TRP A 59 -37.62 12.66 6.65
N GLY A 60 -37.15 12.47 5.42
CA GLY A 60 -36.13 13.33 4.80
C GLY A 60 -34.68 12.96 5.18
N ILE A 61 -34.48 12.00 6.07
CA ILE A 61 -33.16 11.47 6.44
C ILE A 61 -32.81 10.33 5.48
N LYS A 62 -31.76 10.53 4.68
CA LYS A 62 -31.23 9.56 3.71
C LYS A 62 -30.30 8.55 4.38
N TYR A 63 -30.85 7.60 5.13
CA TYR A 63 -30.08 6.52 5.75
C TYR A 63 -29.29 5.67 4.73
N GLY A 64 -29.75 5.62 3.47
CA GLY A 64 -29.05 4.98 2.36
C GLY A 64 -27.60 5.48 2.17
N LEU A 65 -27.36 6.78 2.34
CA LEU A 65 -25.99 7.33 2.22
C LEU A 65 -25.09 6.92 3.38
N PHE A 66 -25.64 6.82 4.58
CA PHE A 66 -24.88 6.38 5.75
C PHE A 66 -24.48 4.92 5.60
N ILE A 67 -25.40 4.02 5.26
CA ILE A 67 -25.08 2.59 5.06
C ILE A 67 -24.09 2.40 3.90
N GLN A 68 -24.22 3.19 2.82
CA GLN A 68 -23.24 3.17 1.75
C GLN A 68 -21.84 3.58 2.24
N SER A 69 -21.72 4.63 3.05
CA SER A 69 -20.41 5.03 3.61
C SER A 69 -19.76 3.96 4.50
N VAL A 70 -20.58 3.15 5.19
CA VAL A 70 -20.10 2.01 5.97
C VAL A 70 -19.58 0.91 5.05
N ILE A 71 -20.29 0.63 3.95
CA ILE A 71 -19.87 -0.36 2.95
C ILE A 71 -18.59 0.11 2.24
N ASP A 72 -18.52 1.38 1.85
CA ASP A 72 -17.34 1.99 1.24
C ASP A 72 -16.12 1.89 2.18
N PHE A 73 -16.31 2.15 3.47
CA PHE A 73 -15.26 1.97 4.48
C PHE A 73 -14.76 0.52 4.54
N ILE A 74 -15.66 -0.48 4.52
CA ILE A 74 -15.28 -1.90 4.51
C ILE A 74 -14.51 -2.24 3.23
N ILE A 75 -14.95 -1.75 2.07
CA ILE A 75 -14.29 -1.98 0.78
C ILE A 75 -12.90 -1.34 0.76
N ILE A 76 -12.76 -0.09 1.24
CA ILE A 76 -11.47 0.61 1.33
C ILE A 76 -10.52 -0.12 2.29
N ALA A 77 -11.00 -0.54 3.46
CA ALA A 77 -10.21 -1.31 4.41
C ALA A 77 -9.72 -2.64 3.81
N PHE A 78 -10.60 -3.33 3.08
CA PHE A 78 -10.26 -4.56 2.37
C PHE A 78 -9.25 -4.32 1.24
N ALA A 79 -9.41 -3.23 0.48
CA ALA A 79 -8.48 -2.84 -0.57
C ALA A 79 -7.09 -2.49 -0.01
N LEU A 80 -7.02 -1.79 1.14
CA LEU A 80 -5.76 -1.53 1.84
C LEU A 80 -5.08 -2.84 2.26
N PHE A 81 -5.84 -3.80 2.80
CA PHE A 81 -5.30 -5.11 3.15
C PHE A 81 -4.72 -5.86 1.93
N ILE A 82 -5.44 -5.89 0.80
CA ILE A 82 -4.94 -6.49 -0.44
C ILE A 82 -3.69 -5.77 -0.93
N PHE A 83 -3.70 -4.43 -0.92
CA PHE A 83 -2.56 -3.62 -1.36
C PHE A 83 -1.30 -3.91 -0.53
N VAL A 84 -1.42 -3.89 0.80
CA VAL A 84 -0.30 -4.19 1.71
C VAL A 84 0.16 -5.64 1.54
N LYS A 85 -0.76 -6.60 1.38
CA LYS A 85 -0.40 -8.00 1.13
C LYS A 85 0.38 -8.18 -0.16
N ILE A 86 -0.04 -7.53 -1.25
CA ILE A 86 0.65 -7.57 -2.53
C ILE A 86 2.03 -6.93 -2.40
N ALA A 87 2.11 -5.73 -1.81
CA ALA A 87 3.38 -5.02 -1.59
C ALA A 87 4.37 -5.88 -0.78
N ASN A 88 3.94 -6.44 0.35
CA ASN A 88 4.78 -7.30 1.19
C ASN A 88 5.19 -8.61 0.48
N THR A 89 4.34 -9.16 -0.40
CA THR A 89 4.66 -10.39 -1.13
C THR A 89 5.69 -10.14 -2.24
N LEU A 90 5.64 -8.99 -2.91
CA LEU A 90 6.61 -8.60 -3.92
C LEU A 90 7.98 -8.33 -3.27
N MET A 91 8.01 -7.58 -2.17
CA MET A 91 9.26 -7.27 -1.46
C MET A 91 9.94 -8.52 -0.88
N LYS A 92 9.15 -9.46 -0.32
CA LYS A 92 9.71 -10.70 0.24
C LYS A 92 10.32 -11.62 -0.82
N LYS A 93 9.86 -11.53 -2.08
CA LYS A 93 10.41 -12.37 -3.15
C LYS A 93 11.79 -11.89 -3.59
N GLU A 94 12.01 -10.58 -3.63
CA GLU A 94 13.33 -10.00 -3.95
C GLU A 94 14.34 -10.34 -2.85
N GLU A 95 13.98 -10.22 -1.57
CA GLU A 95 14.88 -10.59 -0.46
C GLU A 95 15.25 -12.09 -0.48
N ALA A 96 14.28 -12.98 -0.76
CA ALA A 96 14.55 -14.42 -0.82
C ALA A 96 15.35 -14.84 -2.07
N GLU A 97 15.16 -14.16 -3.20
CA GLU A 97 15.90 -14.42 -4.44
C GLU A 97 17.32 -13.85 -4.36
N GLU A 98 17.51 -12.70 -3.70
CA GLU A 98 18.82 -12.14 -3.41
C GLU A 98 19.57 -12.99 -2.36
N GLU A 99 18.91 -13.43 -1.28
CA GLU A 99 19.51 -14.36 -0.30
C GLU A 99 19.92 -15.69 -0.94
N ALA A 100 19.07 -16.29 -1.79
CA ALA A 100 19.37 -17.55 -2.47
C ALA A 100 20.52 -17.42 -3.49
N VAL A 101 20.56 -16.33 -4.27
CA VAL A 101 21.65 -16.08 -5.24
C VAL A 101 22.96 -15.80 -4.52
N VAL A 102 22.94 -15.07 -3.40
CA VAL A 102 24.14 -14.86 -2.57
C VAL A 102 24.63 -16.18 -1.98
N GLU A 103 23.74 -17.02 -1.45
CA GLU A 103 24.09 -18.33 -0.91
C GLU A 103 24.65 -19.27 -2.00
N GLU A 104 24.03 -19.33 -3.18
CA GLU A 104 24.53 -20.11 -4.33
C GLU A 104 25.91 -19.62 -4.78
N ASN A 105 26.11 -18.31 -4.92
CA ASN A 105 27.43 -17.75 -5.25
C ASN A 105 28.48 -18.10 -4.18
N VAL A 106 28.12 -18.05 -2.90
CA VAL A 106 29.02 -18.44 -1.79
C VAL A 106 29.36 -19.94 -1.87
N VAL A 107 28.40 -20.80 -2.18
CA VAL A 107 28.61 -22.25 -2.37
C VAL A 107 29.49 -22.51 -3.59
N LEU A 108 29.18 -21.93 -4.75
CA LEU A 108 29.97 -22.06 -5.99
C LEU A 108 31.41 -21.58 -5.80
N LEU A 109 31.63 -20.46 -5.10
CA LEU A 109 32.97 -19.97 -4.77
C LEU A 109 33.72 -20.94 -3.86
N THR A 110 33.01 -21.62 -2.96
CA THR A 110 33.57 -22.64 -2.07
C THR A 110 33.97 -23.89 -2.87
N GLU A 111 33.12 -24.36 -3.78
CA GLU A 111 33.42 -25.49 -4.67
C GLU A 111 34.58 -25.19 -5.62
N ILE A 112 34.63 -24.00 -6.21
CA ILE A 112 35.76 -23.55 -7.05
C ILE A 112 37.06 -23.57 -6.23
N ARG A 113 37.02 -23.08 -4.98
CA ARG A 113 38.17 -23.11 -4.07
C ARG A 113 38.65 -24.53 -3.81
N ASP A 114 37.74 -25.48 -3.61
CA ASP A 114 38.07 -26.86 -3.27
C ASP A 114 38.58 -27.63 -4.52
N LEU A 115 38.00 -27.42 -5.71
CA LEU A 115 38.50 -27.97 -6.98
C LEU A 115 39.90 -27.43 -7.36
N LEU A 116 40.19 -26.16 -7.04
CA LEU A 116 41.52 -25.57 -7.23
C LEU A 116 42.56 -26.16 -6.26
N ARG A 117 42.13 -26.66 -5.10
CA ARG A 117 42.99 -27.37 -4.16
C ARG A 117 43.27 -28.80 -4.60
N GLU A 118 42.31 -29.50 -5.20
CA GLU A 118 42.48 -30.88 -5.69
C GLU A 118 43.38 -30.97 -6.93
N LYS A 119 43.42 -29.92 -7.77
CA LYS A 119 44.33 -29.86 -8.93
C LYS A 119 45.80 -29.59 -8.57
N LYS A 120 46.13 -29.35 -7.30
CA LYS A 120 47.50 -29.19 -6.80
C LYS A 120 47.98 -30.43 -6.09
#